data_AF-A0A978UJH6-F1
#
_entry.id   AF-A0A978UJH6-F1
#
_cell.length_a   1.000
_cell.length_b   1.000
_cell.length_c   1.000
_cell.angle_alpha   90.00
_cell.angle_beta   90.00
_cell.angle_gamma   90.00
#
_symmetry.space_group_name_H-M   'P 1'
#
loop_
_entity.id
_entity.type
_entity.pdbx_description
1 polymer ?
#
loop_
_entity_poly.entity_id
_entity_poly.type
_entity_poly.pdbx_seq_one_letter_code
_entity_poly.pdbx_strand_id
1 'polypeptide(L)'
;MEDVSDRLDAIANERMKFHLREVVQGRHLQDEARVVEIDCPVNLSRARHVTFSYSNQSFDMLFAFQKAESLRTLMLSRHCPFRIEARKFPYFGCKFLSLTSKATQAYESLKESSSSSYFRRRGCDVDELGSLNLHGNLRIKNLEEVKSPMEAKKANLAGKMNLKRLELSWDRNEKSQVIIEQVLESLEPPPSIKSLDISNFGGRHFPRWFKNSAIYENLVSICFAGCKNCMELPTGLGKLPSLTYLYLSGMDLVQHVDNESYGGELEGGFLHLQSLLITDLPNLEKLSKEKRRMDFSCLSYLHIEKCPKLTLHCLRSIRELIIRGCSEALLRTVSNLHTLTSLEICDNDNLASFPDGILQNLTTLQSLRIKRFSKLQLLQSDMLIGLSSLEGLSITSCLMLECFPVEIFRGSYSLKMISIEDCIKFKSLSASFGDLTALVSLQLIGCPELEAFPNGLDNLSCLKSLMLSGYSTYRDDGSQNLGVPHPKLTTLPEALQHLPSLQHMSIWGLNHWRSIEKRDGPTHHS
;
A
#
# COMPACT_ATOMS: atom_id res chain seq x y z
N MET A 1 25.68 -13.38 7.54
CA MET A 1 24.62 -13.78 6.57
C MET A 1 23.54 -12.71 6.68
N GLU A 2 23.91 -11.50 6.29
CA GLU A 2 23.33 -10.23 6.78
C GLU A 2 22.69 -9.37 5.67
N ASP A 3 22.39 -9.94 4.50
CA ASP A 3 22.08 -9.13 3.30
C ASP A 3 20.74 -9.48 2.61
N VAL A 4 19.73 -9.91 3.37
CA VAL A 4 18.40 -10.23 2.80
C VAL A 4 17.22 -9.58 3.55
N SER A 5 17.39 -9.18 4.82
CA SER A 5 16.33 -8.49 5.58
C SER A 5 16.18 -7.01 5.19
N ASP A 6 17.29 -6.33 4.88
CA ASP A 6 17.29 -4.86 4.69
C ASP A 6 16.81 -4.40 3.31
N ARG A 7 16.57 -5.33 2.37
CA ARG A 7 16.16 -5.01 1.00
C ARG A 7 14.65 -5.07 0.74
N LEU A 8 13.85 -5.59 1.68
CA LEU A 8 12.39 -5.69 1.53
C LEU A 8 11.62 -4.57 2.24
N ASP A 9 12.19 -3.96 3.28
CA ASP A 9 11.57 -2.82 3.98
C ASP A 9 11.81 -1.46 3.29
N ALA A 10 12.79 -1.38 2.39
CA ALA A 10 13.16 -0.15 1.70
C ALA A 10 12.24 0.25 0.52
N ILE A 11 11.30 -0.61 0.11
CA ILE A 11 10.40 -0.33 -1.04
C ILE A 11 8.98 0.04 -0.58
N ALA A 12 8.61 -0.27 0.68
CA ALA A 12 7.27 0.03 1.21
C ALA A 12 7.16 1.41 1.91
N ASN A 13 8.27 2.02 2.33
CA ASN A 13 8.25 3.23 3.18
C ASN A 13 8.41 4.59 2.47
N GLU A 14 8.55 4.62 1.13
CA GLU A 14 8.76 5.86 0.37
C GLU A 14 7.47 6.55 -0.12
N ARG A 15 6.28 6.14 0.34
CA ARG A 15 4.99 6.67 -0.20
C ARG A 15 4.04 7.36 0.79
N MET A 16 4.39 7.53 2.05
CA MET A 16 3.60 8.34 2.98
C MET A 16 4.49 9.16 3.90
N LYS A 17 4.84 10.39 3.48
CA LYS A 17 5.12 11.52 4.38
C LYS A 17 5.17 12.80 3.56
N PHE A 18 4.01 13.45 3.45
CA PHE A 18 3.91 14.84 3.03
C PHE A 18 3.16 15.60 4.13
N HIS A 19 3.89 16.17 5.09
CA HIS A 19 3.54 17.45 5.70
C HIS A 19 4.76 18.16 6.31
N LEU A 20 4.81 19.46 6.00
CA LEU A 20 5.59 20.61 6.49
C LEU A 20 5.90 20.58 8.00
N ARG A 21 6.89 21.24 8.63
CA ARG A 21 7.78 22.40 8.37
C ARG A 21 8.76 22.47 9.58
N GLU A 22 10.02 22.90 9.42
CA GLU A 22 10.64 23.97 10.24
C GLU A 22 12.08 24.33 9.78
N VAL A 23 12.53 25.51 10.20
CA VAL A 23 13.43 26.45 9.51
C VAL A 23 14.91 26.34 9.95
N VAL A 24 15.78 26.70 9.01
CA VAL A 24 17.25 26.74 8.94
C VAL A 24 17.97 27.42 10.13
N GLN A 25 19.17 26.92 10.47
CA GLN A 25 20.35 27.78 10.72
C GLN A 25 21.68 27.09 10.28
N GLY A 26 22.30 27.63 9.21
CA GLY A 26 23.74 27.91 9.19
C GLY A 26 24.75 26.85 8.70
N ARG A 27 25.31 27.14 7.50
CA ARG A 27 26.70 26.90 7.00
C ARG A 27 27.00 25.65 6.15
N HIS A 28 27.31 25.95 4.90
CA HIS A 28 28.28 25.34 3.96
C HIS A 28 28.41 23.80 3.89
N LEU A 29 27.77 23.20 2.88
CA LEU A 29 28.18 21.91 2.31
C LEU A 29 28.06 21.91 0.77
N GLN A 30 29.12 21.42 0.12
CA GLN A 30 29.22 21.20 -1.33
C GLN A 30 28.57 19.83 -1.67
N ASP A 31 27.97 19.76 -2.86
CA ASP A 31 27.49 18.54 -3.54
C ASP A 31 26.34 17.72 -2.92
N GLU A 32 25.23 18.38 -2.59
CA GLU A 32 23.92 17.74 -2.41
C GLU A 32 22.81 18.48 -3.16
N ALA A 33 21.73 17.77 -3.45
CA ALA A 33 20.58 18.22 -4.25
C ALA A 33 20.14 19.65 -3.89
N ARG A 34 20.43 20.60 -4.78
CA ARG A 34 19.98 21.99 -4.64
C ARG A 34 18.46 22.06 -4.82
N VAL A 35 17.71 21.95 -3.73
CA VAL A 35 16.44 22.65 -3.58
C VAL A 35 16.81 24.13 -3.48
N VAL A 36 16.62 24.86 -4.57
CA VAL A 36 16.86 26.31 -4.57
C VAL A 36 15.54 26.97 -4.17
N GLU A 37 15.46 27.47 -2.93
CA GLU A 37 14.48 28.50 -2.58
C GLU A 37 14.97 29.82 -3.19
N ILE A 38 14.20 30.39 -4.12
CA ILE A 38 14.61 31.52 -4.94
C ILE A 38 13.86 32.77 -4.47
N ASP A 39 14.55 33.62 -3.71
CA ASP A 39 14.10 34.97 -3.33
C ASP A 39 14.69 36.09 -4.22
N CYS A 40 15.43 35.76 -5.29
CA CYS A 40 16.08 36.72 -6.22
C CYS A 40 16.34 36.10 -7.62
N PRO A 41 16.62 36.86 -8.70
CA PRO A 41 16.76 36.30 -10.05
C PRO A 41 17.98 35.37 -10.18
N VAL A 42 17.74 34.05 -10.14
CA VAL A 42 18.76 33.00 -10.27
C VAL A 42 18.74 32.41 -11.68
N ASN A 43 19.93 32.17 -12.26
CA ASN A 43 20.09 31.48 -13.55
C ASN A 43 19.79 29.97 -13.40
N LEU A 44 18.70 29.50 -14.04
CA LEU A 44 18.18 28.13 -13.91
C LEU A 44 18.71 27.12 -14.94
N SER A 45 19.72 27.47 -15.74
CA SER A 45 20.20 26.63 -16.85
C SER A 45 20.62 25.20 -16.49
N ARG A 46 21.04 24.96 -15.24
CA ARG A 46 21.45 23.63 -14.74
C ARG A 46 20.45 22.99 -13.77
N ALA A 47 19.32 23.65 -13.49
CA ALA A 47 18.34 23.16 -12.52
C ALA A 47 17.59 21.94 -13.09
N ARG A 48 17.55 20.84 -12.33
CA ARG A 48 16.86 19.59 -12.73
C ARG A 48 15.51 19.41 -12.04
N HIS A 49 15.35 19.85 -10.80
CA HIS A 49 14.11 19.75 -10.06
C HIS A 49 13.82 21.11 -9.45
N VAL A 50 12.65 21.69 -9.75
CA VAL A 50 12.25 23.00 -9.23
C VAL A 50 10.85 22.90 -8.64
N THR A 51 10.74 23.29 -7.38
CA THR A 51 9.50 23.33 -6.61
C THR A 51 9.31 24.75 -6.14
N PHE A 52 8.17 25.37 -6.50
CA PHE A 52 7.83 26.70 -6.02
C PHE A 52 6.80 26.60 -4.89
N SER A 53 7.23 26.97 -3.69
CA SER A 53 6.40 27.11 -2.50
C SER A 53 6.52 28.53 -1.96
N TYR A 54 5.40 29.24 -1.85
CA TYR A 54 5.28 30.51 -1.13
C TYR A 54 6.25 31.62 -1.56
N SER A 55 5.80 32.56 -2.40
CA SER A 55 6.37 33.91 -2.41
C SER A 55 5.26 34.96 -2.54
N ASN A 56 5.32 35.99 -1.69
CA ASN A 56 4.37 37.12 -1.70
C ASN A 56 4.78 38.21 -2.72
N GLN A 57 5.75 37.93 -3.58
CA GLN A 57 6.29 38.87 -4.55
C GLN A 57 5.95 38.42 -5.97
N SER A 58 5.38 39.33 -6.77
CA SER A 58 5.16 39.14 -8.20
C SER A 58 6.51 39.20 -8.93
N PHE A 59 7.20 38.07 -9.04
CA PHE A 59 8.40 37.99 -9.85
C PHE A 59 8.03 37.71 -11.32
N ASP A 60 8.57 38.53 -12.21
CA ASP A 60 8.50 38.31 -13.66
C ASP A 60 9.50 37.20 -14.04
N MET A 61 9.18 35.96 -13.66
CA MET A 61 10.03 34.77 -13.88
C MET A 61 10.15 34.35 -15.36
N LEU A 62 9.53 35.09 -16.29
CA LEU A 62 9.58 34.86 -17.73
C LEU A 62 11.02 34.73 -18.27
N PHE A 63 11.98 35.46 -17.68
CA PHE A 63 13.39 35.39 -18.07
C PHE A 63 14.15 34.17 -17.51
N ALA A 64 13.73 33.63 -16.36
CA ALA A 64 14.45 32.55 -15.68
C ALA A 64 14.25 31.19 -16.37
N PHE A 65 13.02 30.92 -16.86
CA PHE A 65 12.70 29.67 -17.54
C PHE A 65 13.19 29.60 -18.99
N GLN A 66 13.40 30.74 -19.65
CA GLN A 66 13.90 30.79 -21.04
C GLN A 66 15.27 30.10 -21.22
N LYS A 67 16.03 29.93 -20.13
CA LYS A 67 17.35 29.30 -20.13
C LYS A 67 17.36 27.91 -19.48
N ALA A 68 16.23 27.37 -19.01
CA ALA A 68 16.17 26.15 -18.20
C ALA A 68 16.09 24.85 -19.04
N GLU A 69 17.12 24.59 -19.85
CA GLU A 69 17.18 23.46 -20.81
C GLU A 69 17.21 22.06 -20.16
N SER A 70 17.53 21.97 -18.86
CA SER A 70 17.74 20.70 -18.14
C SER A 70 16.62 20.31 -17.17
N LEU A 71 15.48 21.01 -17.20
CA LEU A 71 14.43 20.86 -16.19
C LEU A 71 13.71 19.50 -16.30
N ARG A 72 13.79 18.70 -15.23
CA ARG A 72 13.21 17.35 -15.09
C ARG A 72 12.01 17.31 -14.14
N THR A 73 11.69 18.31 -13.33
CA THR A 73 10.45 18.29 -12.54
C THR A 73 10.04 19.72 -12.28
N LEU A 74 8.76 20.02 -12.53
CA LEU A 74 8.15 21.30 -12.20
C LEU A 74 6.91 21.03 -11.33
N MET A 75 7.04 21.33 -10.04
CA MET A 75 5.93 21.28 -9.09
C MET A 75 5.43 22.71 -8.82
N LEU A 76 4.22 23.00 -9.30
CA LEU A 76 3.52 24.26 -9.01
C LEU A 76 2.57 24.00 -7.82
N SER A 77 2.86 24.61 -6.67
CA SER A 77 2.00 24.51 -5.49
C SER A 77 0.75 25.39 -5.64
N ARG A 78 -0.29 25.13 -4.82
CA ARG A 78 -1.64 25.75 -4.85
C ARG A 78 -1.69 27.30 -4.76
N HIS A 79 -0.54 27.97 -4.70
CA HIS A 79 -0.41 29.40 -4.46
C HIS A 79 0.54 30.14 -5.42
N CYS A 80 0.92 29.55 -6.57
CA CYS A 80 1.81 30.18 -7.55
C CYS A 80 1.08 31.14 -8.51
N PRO A 81 1.44 32.44 -8.60
CA PRO A 81 0.70 33.43 -9.38
C PRO A 81 1.26 33.64 -10.81
N PHE A 82 1.48 32.58 -11.59
CA PHE A 82 2.08 32.71 -12.93
C PHE A 82 1.06 32.64 -14.07
N ARG A 83 1.28 33.48 -15.08
CA ARG A 83 0.64 33.40 -16.41
C ARG A 83 1.63 32.67 -17.33
N ILE A 84 1.29 31.47 -17.83
CA ILE A 84 2.10 30.82 -18.87
C ILE A 84 1.72 31.47 -20.20
N GLU A 85 2.42 32.53 -20.59
CA GLU A 85 2.27 33.05 -21.95
C GLU A 85 2.96 32.11 -22.93
N ALA A 86 2.14 31.34 -23.65
CA ALA A 86 2.51 30.27 -24.60
C ALA A 86 3.43 30.70 -25.77
N ARG A 87 3.87 31.95 -25.85
CA ARG A 87 4.60 32.46 -27.03
C ARG A 87 6.10 32.14 -27.05
N LYS A 88 6.72 31.58 -25.99
CA LYS A 88 8.18 31.33 -25.96
C LYS A 88 8.68 30.13 -25.12
N PHE A 89 8.00 28.98 -25.12
CA PHE A 89 8.54 27.78 -24.44
C PHE A 89 8.52 26.52 -25.31
N PRO A 90 9.57 26.28 -26.12
CA PRO A 90 9.79 24.97 -26.68
C PRO A 90 10.53 24.13 -25.62
N TYR A 91 10.01 22.93 -25.32
CA TYR A 91 10.64 21.88 -24.49
C TYR A 91 10.49 22.02 -22.96
N PHE A 92 9.57 21.23 -22.39
CA PHE A 92 9.65 20.81 -20.99
C PHE A 92 10.07 19.33 -20.94
N GLY A 93 11.32 19.06 -20.57
CA GLY A 93 11.85 17.72 -20.30
C GLY A 93 11.48 17.17 -18.91
N CYS A 94 10.33 17.56 -18.36
CA CYS A 94 9.95 17.27 -16.98
C CYS A 94 9.50 15.81 -16.78
N LYS A 95 10.24 15.00 -16.01
CA LYS A 95 9.79 13.79 -15.30
C LYS A 95 8.52 13.97 -14.45
N PHE A 96 8.12 15.18 -14.06
CA PHE A 96 6.84 15.39 -13.35
C PHE A 96 6.37 16.85 -13.52
N LEU A 97 5.16 17.06 -14.02
CA LEU A 97 4.48 18.37 -14.11
C LEU A 97 3.14 18.26 -13.39
N SER A 98 2.88 19.13 -12.40
CA SER A 98 1.59 19.21 -11.71
C SER A 98 0.90 20.53 -11.99
N LEU A 99 -0.37 20.48 -12.41
CA LEU A 99 -1.20 21.64 -12.76
C LEU A 99 -2.54 21.60 -12.01
N THR A 100 -3.10 22.76 -11.72
CA THR A 100 -4.41 22.94 -11.08
C THR A 100 -5.31 23.82 -11.97
N SER A 101 -6.49 23.34 -12.37
CA SER A 101 -7.49 24.15 -13.08
C SER A 101 -8.14 25.20 -12.17
N LYS A 102 -8.66 26.29 -12.76
CA LYS A 102 -9.03 27.53 -12.05
C LYS A 102 -10.20 27.41 -11.07
N ALA A 103 -9.94 27.61 -9.78
CA ALA A 103 -10.91 28.19 -8.83
C ALA A 103 -10.66 29.71 -8.69
N THR A 104 -11.68 30.55 -8.90
CA THR A 104 -11.66 31.96 -8.51
C THR A 104 -12.31 32.11 -7.13
N GLN A 105 -11.53 32.20 -6.06
CA GLN A 105 -12.03 32.65 -4.75
C GLN A 105 -11.53 34.08 -4.49
N ALA A 106 -12.47 34.99 -4.24
CA ALA A 106 -12.20 36.27 -3.60
C ALA A 106 -12.14 36.02 -2.08
N TYR A 107 -11.02 36.34 -1.44
CA TYR A 107 -10.97 36.36 0.03
C TYR A 107 -11.53 37.70 0.51
N GLU A 108 -12.59 37.68 1.32
CA GLU A 108 -13.00 38.81 2.14
C GLU A 108 -12.17 38.79 3.43
N SER A 109 -11.19 39.67 3.54
CA SER A 109 -10.58 40.00 4.84
C SER A 109 -11.42 41.09 5.51
N LEU A 110 -12.04 40.76 6.63
CA LEU A 110 -12.66 41.71 7.57
C LEU A 110 -11.60 42.75 8.02
N LYS A 111 -12.01 44.03 7.93
CA LYS A 111 -11.45 45.33 8.39
C LYS A 111 -10.21 45.26 9.32
N GLU A 112 -9.18 46.11 9.18
CA GLU A 112 -9.26 47.58 9.24
C GLU A 112 -8.14 48.31 8.45
N SER A 113 -8.52 49.48 7.92
CA SER A 113 -7.70 50.61 7.44
C SER A 113 -6.89 50.45 6.13
N SER A 114 -7.45 51.10 5.11
CA SER A 114 -6.78 51.76 3.97
C SER A 114 -5.83 50.94 3.08
N SER A 115 -6.34 50.61 1.89
CA SER A 115 -5.63 50.15 0.67
C SER A 115 -5.50 48.62 0.47
N SER A 116 -6.59 47.87 0.53
CA SER A 116 -6.60 46.45 0.14
C SER A 116 -6.76 46.28 -1.38
N SER A 117 -5.67 46.07 -2.11
CA SER A 117 -5.71 45.54 -3.48
C SER A 117 -6.06 44.05 -3.44
N TYR A 118 -7.25 43.68 -3.93
CA TYR A 118 -7.69 42.30 -4.07
C TYR A 118 -6.79 41.53 -5.05
N PHE A 119 -5.92 40.63 -4.58
CA PHE A 119 -5.22 39.70 -5.46
C PHE A 119 -6.16 38.56 -5.89
N ARG A 120 -6.85 38.72 -7.03
CA ARG A 120 -7.58 37.63 -7.72
C ARG A 120 -6.58 36.63 -8.30
N ARG A 121 -6.53 35.39 -7.78
CA ARG A 121 -5.69 34.33 -8.35
C ARG A 121 -6.40 33.62 -9.52
N ARG A 122 -5.69 33.43 -10.63
CA ARG A 122 -6.08 32.60 -11.78
C ARG A 122 -5.23 31.31 -11.72
N GLY A 123 -5.85 30.14 -11.65
CA GLY A 123 -5.20 28.88 -12.08
C GLY A 123 -4.87 28.87 -13.58
N CYS A 124 -4.37 27.75 -14.12
CA CYS A 124 -4.21 27.58 -15.58
C CYS A 124 -5.49 26.99 -16.18
N ASP A 125 -5.92 27.49 -17.33
CA ASP A 125 -7.00 26.83 -18.09
C ASP A 125 -6.43 25.57 -18.74
N VAL A 126 -7.25 24.51 -18.83
CA VAL A 126 -6.77 23.21 -19.33
C VAL A 126 -6.41 23.29 -20.82
N ASP A 127 -7.00 24.22 -21.57
CA ASP A 127 -6.71 24.44 -22.98
C ASP A 127 -5.30 24.97 -23.26
N GLU A 128 -4.66 25.66 -22.30
CA GLU A 128 -3.28 26.14 -22.40
C GLU A 128 -2.30 24.98 -22.65
N LEU A 129 -2.64 23.77 -22.16
CA LEU A 129 -1.86 22.56 -22.37
C LEU A 129 -1.68 22.23 -23.85
N GLY A 130 -2.64 22.58 -24.73
CA GLY A 130 -2.59 22.25 -26.15
C GLY A 130 -1.30 22.73 -26.84
N SER A 131 -0.77 23.86 -26.38
CA SER A 131 0.45 24.47 -26.92
C SER A 131 1.76 23.88 -26.41
N LEU A 132 1.71 23.04 -25.37
CA LEU A 132 2.90 22.53 -24.69
C LEU A 132 3.33 21.16 -25.22
N ASN A 133 4.61 20.99 -25.53
CA ASN A 133 5.20 19.69 -25.80
C ASN A 133 5.57 19.00 -24.48
N LEU A 134 4.67 18.18 -23.95
CA LEU A 134 4.80 17.54 -22.65
C LEU A 134 5.45 16.16 -22.77
N HIS A 135 6.36 15.87 -21.82
CA HIS A 135 7.11 14.62 -21.73
C HIS A 135 6.96 14.02 -20.33
N GLY A 136 7.23 12.73 -20.18
CA GLY A 136 7.34 12.12 -18.85
C GLY A 136 6.00 12.01 -18.14
N ASN A 137 5.86 12.63 -16.97
CA ASN A 137 4.67 12.44 -16.12
C ASN A 137 3.89 13.75 -15.99
N LEU A 138 2.58 13.69 -16.18
CA LEU A 138 1.66 14.81 -16.05
C LEU A 138 0.62 14.51 -14.99
N ARG A 139 0.37 15.49 -14.12
CA ARG A 139 -0.71 15.48 -13.13
C ARG A 139 -1.58 16.72 -13.31
N ILE A 140 -2.87 16.51 -13.51
CA ILE A 140 -3.87 17.57 -13.63
C ILE A 140 -4.85 17.41 -12.46
N LYS A 141 -4.91 18.41 -11.60
CA LYS A 141 -5.80 18.47 -10.44
C LYS A 141 -6.91 19.49 -10.65
N ASN A 142 -7.92 19.36 -9.81
CA ASN A 142 -9.08 20.25 -9.73
C ASN A 142 -9.88 20.27 -11.03
N LEU A 143 -9.97 19.13 -11.72
CA LEU A 143 -10.64 19.00 -13.01
C LEU A 143 -12.14 19.31 -12.98
N GLU A 144 -12.75 19.39 -11.79
CA GLU A 144 -14.07 19.96 -11.60
C GLU A 144 -14.11 21.40 -12.14
N GLU A 145 -13.03 22.16 -12.10
CA GLU A 145 -12.99 23.55 -12.54
C GLU A 145 -13.03 23.78 -14.04
N VAL A 146 -12.91 22.73 -14.84
CA VAL A 146 -13.02 22.81 -16.29
C VAL A 146 -14.44 23.20 -16.68
N LYS A 147 -14.59 24.33 -17.39
CA LYS A 147 -15.91 24.94 -17.66
C LYS A 147 -16.68 24.22 -18.76
N SER A 148 -15.96 23.60 -19.67
CA SER A 148 -16.56 22.89 -20.81
C SER A 148 -15.68 21.74 -21.32
N PRO A 149 -16.29 20.71 -21.91
CA PRO A 149 -15.55 19.64 -22.59
C PRO A 149 -14.66 20.17 -23.74
N MET A 150 -15.07 21.27 -24.38
CA MET A 150 -14.29 21.93 -25.44
C MET A 150 -12.94 22.45 -24.93
N GLU A 151 -12.90 22.98 -23.71
CA GLU A 151 -11.66 23.42 -23.06
C GLU A 151 -10.72 22.23 -22.81
N ALA A 152 -11.25 21.13 -22.27
CA ALA A 152 -10.51 19.89 -22.09
C ALA A 152 -9.97 19.35 -23.42
N LYS A 153 -10.78 19.37 -24.49
CA LYS A 153 -10.38 18.88 -25.81
C LYS A 153 -9.21 19.67 -26.41
N LYS A 154 -9.14 20.98 -26.15
CA LYS A 154 -8.02 21.82 -26.61
C LYS A 154 -6.69 21.48 -25.93
N ALA A 155 -6.70 20.82 -24.77
CA ALA A 155 -5.46 20.34 -24.13
C ALA A 155 -4.67 19.34 -25.00
N ASN A 156 -5.37 18.65 -25.90
CA ASN A 156 -4.81 17.70 -26.87
C ASN A 156 -3.86 16.68 -26.22
N LEU A 157 -4.32 15.99 -25.16
CA LEU A 157 -3.51 14.99 -24.45
C LEU A 157 -3.12 13.80 -25.35
N ALA A 158 -4.03 13.37 -26.22
CA ALA A 158 -3.79 12.30 -27.19
C ALA A 158 -2.58 12.58 -28.10
N GLY A 159 -2.33 13.85 -28.43
CA GLY A 159 -1.17 14.27 -29.23
C GLY A 159 0.16 14.31 -28.46
N LYS A 160 0.18 14.09 -27.14
CA LYS A 160 1.39 14.20 -26.30
C LYS A 160 2.13 12.86 -26.19
N MET A 161 2.67 12.40 -27.31
CA MET A 161 3.29 11.07 -27.49
C MET A 161 4.51 10.78 -26.61
N ASN A 162 5.05 11.77 -25.89
CA ASN A 162 6.18 11.58 -24.99
C ASN A 162 5.75 11.43 -23.52
N LEU A 163 4.46 11.48 -23.22
CA LEU A 163 3.92 11.19 -21.89
C LEU A 163 3.96 9.69 -21.61
N LYS A 164 4.36 9.38 -20.37
CA LYS A 164 4.51 8.05 -19.78
C LYS A 164 3.56 7.82 -18.61
N ARG A 165 3.26 8.84 -17.81
CA ARG A 165 2.25 8.78 -16.74
C ARG A 165 1.30 9.96 -16.82
N LEU A 166 0.02 9.69 -16.61
CA LEU A 166 -1.03 10.70 -16.55
C LEU A 166 -1.84 10.50 -15.26
N GLU A 167 -1.95 11.54 -14.45
CA GLU A 167 -2.80 11.56 -13.27
C GLU A 167 -3.86 12.65 -13.42
N LEU A 168 -5.13 12.26 -13.31
CA LEU A 168 -6.29 13.14 -13.42
C LEU A 168 -7.05 13.11 -12.10
N SER A 169 -7.24 14.26 -11.47
CA SER A 169 -7.86 14.36 -10.15
C SER A 169 -8.90 15.47 -10.07
N TRP A 170 -10.02 15.13 -9.44
CA TRP A 170 -11.07 16.06 -9.05
C TRP A 170 -11.02 16.31 -7.53
N ASP A 171 -11.46 17.48 -7.12
CA ASP A 171 -11.80 17.79 -5.72
C ASP A 171 -13.30 17.56 -5.49
N ARG A 172 -13.67 17.28 -4.24
CA ARG A 172 -15.02 16.83 -3.86
C ARG A 172 -16.05 17.97 -3.96
N ASN A 173 -16.55 18.26 -5.16
CA ASN A 173 -17.57 19.30 -5.38
C ASN A 173 -18.72 18.86 -6.30
N GLU A 174 -19.89 19.44 -6.02
CA GLU A 174 -21.23 19.15 -6.57
C GLU A 174 -21.46 19.68 -8.01
N LYS A 175 -20.53 19.49 -8.95
CA LYS A 175 -20.82 19.82 -10.36
C LYS A 175 -21.70 18.76 -11.00
N SER A 176 -22.42 19.15 -12.05
CA SER A 176 -23.25 18.25 -12.85
C SER A 176 -22.43 17.05 -13.35
N GLN A 177 -22.88 15.84 -13.03
CA GLN A 177 -22.22 14.58 -13.39
C GLN A 177 -21.96 14.48 -14.91
N VAL A 178 -22.85 15.01 -15.73
CA VAL A 178 -22.75 14.97 -17.21
C VAL A 178 -21.53 15.75 -17.72
N ILE A 179 -21.24 16.92 -17.14
CA ILE A 179 -20.09 17.74 -17.57
C ILE A 179 -18.79 17.04 -17.18
N ILE A 180 -18.74 16.44 -15.98
CA ILE A 180 -17.56 15.71 -15.48
C ILE A 180 -17.22 14.53 -16.40
N GLU A 181 -18.22 13.74 -16.80
CA GLU A 181 -18.04 12.63 -17.75
C GLU A 181 -17.51 13.11 -19.10
N GLN A 182 -18.11 14.17 -19.66
CA GLN A 182 -17.69 14.72 -20.95
C GLN A 182 -16.29 15.37 -20.92
N VAL A 183 -15.89 15.94 -19.78
CA VAL A 183 -14.53 16.46 -19.57
C VAL A 183 -13.54 15.30 -19.60
N LEU A 184 -13.78 14.22 -18.86
CA LEU A 184 -12.88 13.06 -18.87
C LEU A 184 -12.87 12.35 -20.24
N GLU A 185 -14.00 12.28 -20.94
CA GLU A 185 -14.06 11.81 -22.35
C GLU A 185 -13.16 12.65 -23.27
N SER A 186 -13.06 13.96 -23.01
CA SER A 186 -12.27 14.91 -23.82
C SER A 186 -10.77 14.90 -23.46
N LEU A 187 -10.39 14.30 -22.34
CA LEU A 187 -9.00 14.16 -21.86
C LEU A 187 -8.42 12.79 -22.24
N GLU A 188 -8.61 12.39 -23.49
CA GLU A 188 -8.10 11.11 -24.03
C GLU A 188 -6.57 11.01 -23.86
N PRO A 189 -6.05 9.98 -23.18
CA PRO A 189 -4.61 9.79 -23.00
C PRO A 189 -3.88 9.47 -24.32
N PRO A 190 -2.57 9.77 -24.42
CA PRO A 190 -1.79 9.37 -25.58
C PRO A 190 -1.55 7.85 -25.60
N PRO A 191 -1.46 7.20 -26.78
CA PRO A 191 -1.18 5.77 -26.92
C PRO A 191 0.13 5.29 -26.28
N SER A 192 1.09 6.22 -26.09
CA SER A 192 2.40 5.96 -25.49
C SER A 192 2.38 5.74 -23.96
N ILE A 193 1.22 5.96 -23.33
CA ILE A 193 1.10 6.01 -21.88
C ILE A 193 1.37 4.65 -21.24
N LYS A 194 2.09 4.66 -20.12
CA LYS A 194 2.41 3.45 -19.33
C LYS A 194 1.64 3.36 -18.03
N SER A 195 1.23 4.49 -17.47
CA SER A 195 0.50 4.56 -16.22
C SER A 195 -0.58 5.63 -16.27
N LEU A 196 -1.78 5.27 -15.83
CA LEU A 196 -2.95 6.14 -15.78
C LEU A 196 -3.57 6.08 -14.39
N ASP A 197 -3.65 7.24 -13.74
CA ASP A 197 -4.21 7.38 -12.40
C ASP A 197 -5.42 8.33 -12.47
N ILE A 198 -6.61 7.88 -12.09
CA ILE A 198 -7.84 8.70 -12.03
C ILE A 198 -8.34 8.73 -10.59
N SER A 199 -8.50 9.92 -10.03
CA SER A 199 -8.87 10.12 -8.62
C SER A 199 -10.08 11.04 -8.44
N ASN A 200 -11.01 10.63 -7.58
CA ASN A 200 -12.23 11.33 -7.20
C ASN A 200 -13.16 11.67 -8.38
N PHE A 201 -13.13 10.87 -9.45
CA PHE A 201 -14.01 11.10 -10.59
C PHE A 201 -15.49 10.92 -10.18
N GLY A 202 -16.25 12.00 -10.28
CA GLY A 202 -17.65 12.08 -9.82
C GLY A 202 -18.69 11.57 -10.82
N GLY A 203 -18.28 11.15 -12.02
CA GLY A 203 -19.16 10.59 -13.05
C GLY A 203 -19.60 9.15 -12.75
N ARG A 204 -20.64 8.69 -13.47
CA ARG A 204 -21.17 7.33 -13.37
C ARG A 204 -20.53 6.36 -14.34
N HIS A 205 -20.06 6.87 -15.48
CA HIS A 205 -19.47 6.07 -16.56
C HIS A 205 -18.06 6.52 -16.88
N PHE A 206 -17.15 5.56 -17.03
CA PHE A 206 -15.84 5.82 -17.58
C PHE A 206 -15.91 6.09 -19.09
N PRO A 207 -14.89 6.77 -19.64
CA PRO A 207 -14.85 7.14 -21.05
C PRO A 207 -14.87 5.97 -22.04
N ARG A 208 -15.33 6.25 -23.26
CA ARG A 208 -15.37 5.26 -24.35
C ARG A 208 -14.00 4.91 -24.90
N TRP A 209 -13.00 5.76 -24.73
CA TRP A 209 -11.66 5.49 -25.26
C TRP A 209 -11.03 4.21 -24.66
N PHE A 210 -11.47 3.73 -23.49
CA PHE A 210 -11.09 2.41 -22.95
C PHE A 210 -11.50 1.23 -23.86
N LYS A 211 -12.56 1.37 -24.65
CA LYS A 211 -13.05 0.32 -25.55
C LYS A 211 -12.03 -0.04 -26.64
N ASN A 212 -11.18 0.92 -27.01
CA ASN A 212 -10.13 0.73 -28.01
C ASN A 212 -8.84 0.24 -27.34
N SER A 213 -8.90 -0.88 -26.62
CA SER A 213 -7.79 -1.42 -25.82
C SER A 213 -6.49 -1.64 -26.63
N ALA A 214 -6.63 -1.94 -27.93
CA ALA A 214 -5.50 -2.10 -28.87
C ALA A 214 -4.66 -0.83 -29.06
N ILE A 215 -5.17 0.36 -28.72
CA ILE A 215 -4.39 1.60 -28.81
C ILE A 215 -3.42 1.73 -27.63
N TYR A 216 -3.79 1.16 -26.49
CA TYR A 216 -3.06 1.31 -25.23
C TYR A 216 -2.18 0.09 -24.94
N GLU A 217 -1.44 -0.39 -25.95
CA GLU A 217 -0.61 -1.60 -25.85
C GLU A 217 0.49 -1.49 -24.78
N ASN A 218 0.90 -0.27 -24.44
CA ASN A 218 1.96 0.01 -23.47
C ASN A 218 1.46 0.32 -22.05
N LEU A 219 0.15 0.30 -21.81
CA LEU A 219 -0.44 0.66 -20.53
C LEU A 219 -0.27 -0.48 -19.52
N VAL A 220 0.64 -0.30 -18.56
CA VAL A 220 1.06 -1.32 -17.59
C VAL A 220 0.33 -1.20 -16.26
N SER A 221 0.00 0.03 -15.86
CA SER A 221 -0.51 0.33 -14.52
C SER A 221 -1.71 1.27 -14.58
N ILE A 222 -2.80 0.89 -13.91
CA ILE A 222 -3.99 1.73 -13.77
C ILE A 222 -4.36 1.85 -12.30
N CYS A 223 -4.66 3.07 -11.86
CA CYS A 223 -5.18 3.35 -10.53
C CYS A 223 -6.51 4.12 -10.62
N PHE A 224 -7.55 3.60 -9.97
CA PHE A 224 -8.81 4.29 -9.75
C PHE A 224 -9.03 4.46 -8.25
N ALA A 225 -9.16 5.71 -7.78
CA ALA A 225 -9.30 6.01 -6.36
C ALA A 225 -10.44 7.02 -6.11
N GLY A 226 -11.34 6.75 -5.18
CA GLY A 226 -12.41 7.65 -4.79
C GLY A 226 -13.48 7.88 -5.87
N CYS A 227 -13.57 7.01 -6.88
CA CYS A 227 -14.56 7.08 -7.96
C CYS A 227 -15.93 6.52 -7.52
N LYS A 228 -16.51 7.10 -6.46
CA LYS A 228 -17.64 6.52 -5.70
C LYS A 228 -18.92 6.32 -6.50
N ASN A 229 -19.17 7.19 -7.48
CA ASN A 229 -20.40 7.16 -8.29
C ASN A 229 -20.30 6.24 -9.51
N CYS A 230 -19.10 5.70 -9.81
CA CYS A 230 -18.91 4.81 -10.95
C CYS A 230 -19.66 3.50 -10.73
N MET A 231 -20.58 3.18 -11.63
CA MET A 231 -21.39 1.97 -11.53
C MET A 231 -20.58 0.72 -11.91
N GLU A 232 -19.63 0.87 -12.85
CA GLU A 232 -18.83 -0.22 -13.40
C GLU A 232 -17.42 0.27 -13.74
N LEU A 233 -16.47 -0.66 -13.85
CA LEU A 233 -15.15 -0.38 -14.43
C LEU A 233 -15.26 -0.21 -15.96
N PRO A 234 -14.27 0.45 -16.62
CA PRO A 234 -14.32 0.65 -18.06
C PRO A 234 -14.39 -0.65 -18.87
N THR A 235 -15.25 -0.68 -19.88
CA THR A 235 -15.26 -1.75 -20.89
C THR A 235 -13.97 -1.71 -21.72
N GLY A 236 -13.34 -2.85 -21.96
CA GLY A 236 -12.05 -3.06 -22.59
C GLY A 236 -10.89 -3.20 -21.60
N LEU A 237 -11.10 -2.96 -20.30
CA LEU A 237 -10.02 -2.90 -19.31
C LEU A 237 -9.27 -4.24 -19.17
N GLY A 238 -10.01 -5.35 -19.12
CA GLY A 238 -9.42 -6.69 -19.07
C GLY A 238 -8.62 -7.05 -20.32
N LYS A 239 -8.96 -6.46 -21.49
CA LYS A 239 -8.33 -6.73 -22.79
C LYS A 239 -7.03 -5.96 -23.03
N LEU A 240 -6.54 -5.20 -22.05
CA LEU A 240 -5.29 -4.46 -22.19
C LEU A 240 -4.10 -5.44 -22.15
N PRO A 241 -3.28 -5.51 -23.22
CA PRO A 241 -2.31 -6.59 -23.40
C PRO A 241 -1.12 -6.52 -22.43
N SER A 242 -0.79 -5.33 -21.93
CA SER A 242 0.35 -5.12 -21.03
C SER A 242 -0.04 -4.78 -19.59
N LEU A 243 -1.33 -4.80 -19.25
CA LEU A 243 -1.79 -4.40 -17.92
C LEU A 243 -1.38 -5.46 -16.89
N THR A 244 -0.40 -5.13 -16.05
CA THR A 244 0.09 -6.01 -14.98
C THR A 244 -0.30 -5.55 -13.58
N TYR A 245 -0.63 -4.26 -13.41
CA TYR A 245 -0.98 -3.67 -12.12
C TYR A 245 -2.31 -2.92 -12.18
N LEU A 246 -3.24 -3.26 -11.27
CA LEU A 246 -4.51 -2.57 -11.10
C LEU A 246 -4.73 -2.24 -9.63
N TYR A 247 -5.00 -0.97 -9.33
CA TYR A 247 -5.42 -0.50 -8.02
C TYR A 247 -6.81 0.12 -8.08
N LEU A 248 -7.71 -0.37 -7.23
CA LEU A 248 -9.08 0.09 -7.10
C LEU A 248 -9.32 0.51 -5.67
N SER A 249 -9.80 1.74 -5.46
CA SER A 249 -10.17 2.19 -4.12
C SER A 249 -11.35 3.14 -4.08
N GLY A 250 -12.21 3.00 -3.06
CA GLY A 250 -13.33 3.92 -2.81
C GLY A 250 -14.32 3.96 -3.98
N MET A 251 -14.68 2.78 -4.51
CA MET A 251 -15.60 2.62 -5.65
C MET A 251 -16.90 1.95 -5.17
N ASP A 252 -17.75 2.77 -4.55
CA ASP A 252 -18.85 2.30 -3.70
C ASP A 252 -19.90 1.45 -4.44
N LEU A 253 -20.14 1.67 -5.73
CA LEU A 253 -21.20 0.99 -6.50
C LEU A 253 -20.72 -0.23 -7.31
N VAL A 254 -19.42 -0.44 -7.48
CA VAL A 254 -18.88 -1.51 -8.33
C VAL A 254 -19.10 -2.88 -7.70
N GLN A 255 -19.75 -3.77 -8.43
CA GLN A 255 -20.05 -5.15 -8.00
C GLN A 255 -19.05 -6.19 -8.52
N HIS A 256 -18.44 -5.94 -9.68
CA HIS A 256 -17.49 -6.84 -10.33
C HIS A 256 -16.28 -6.08 -10.88
N VAL A 257 -15.08 -6.66 -10.77
CA VAL A 257 -13.88 -6.09 -11.42
C VAL A 257 -13.95 -6.32 -12.93
N ASP A 258 -14.29 -7.53 -13.37
CA ASP A 258 -14.61 -7.84 -14.76
C ASP A 258 -16.13 -8.02 -14.91
N ASN A 259 -16.78 -7.06 -15.57
CA ASN A 259 -18.23 -7.06 -15.83
C ASN A 259 -18.57 -7.37 -17.30
N GLU A 260 -17.57 -7.53 -18.17
CA GLU A 260 -17.80 -7.80 -19.58
C GLU A 260 -18.22 -9.24 -19.80
N SER A 261 -19.14 -9.47 -20.74
CA SER A 261 -19.40 -10.78 -21.33
C SER A 261 -18.62 -10.89 -22.64
N TYR A 262 -17.78 -11.92 -22.76
CA TYR A 262 -17.00 -12.18 -23.96
C TYR A 262 -17.63 -13.30 -24.78
N GLY A 263 -17.52 -13.24 -26.11
CA GLY A 263 -18.18 -14.16 -27.03
C GLY A 263 -17.61 -15.59 -27.07
N GLY A 264 -16.63 -15.94 -26.22
CA GLY A 264 -16.03 -17.27 -26.15
C GLY A 264 -15.25 -17.53 -24.85
N GLU A 265 -15.05 -18.81 -24.50
CA GLU A 265 -14.39 -19.23 -23.23
C GLU A 265 -12.91 -18.85 -23.11
N LEU A 266 -12.27 -18.48 -24.24
CA LEU A 266 -10.84 -18.22 -24.37
C LEU A 266 -10.49 -16.76 -24.72
N GLU A 267 -11.50 -15.92 -24.97
CA GLU A 267 -11.31 -14.54 -25.40
C GLU A 267 -11.75 -13.60 -24.27
N GLY A 268 -10.84 -12.78 -23.75
CA GLY A 268 -11.15 -11.72 -22.79
C GLY A 268 -10.78 -12.02 -21.33
N GLY A 269 -10.91 -10.98 -20.50
CA GLY A 269 -10.54 -11.01 -19.08
C GLY A 269 -9.09 -10.61 -18.82
N PHE A 270 -8.74 -10.48 -17.53
CA PHE A 270 -7.42 -10.04 -17.07
C PHE A 270 -6.36 -11.15 -17.17
N LEU A 271 -5.85 -11.42 -18.37
CA LEU A 271 -4.89 -12.51 -18.63
C LEU A 271 -3.47 -12.18 -18.17
N HIS A 272 -3.05 -10.91 -18.22
CA HIS A 272 -1.68 -10.49 -17.90
C HIS A 272 -1.54 -9.80 -16.54
N LEU A 273 -2.64 -9.62 -15.81
CA LEU A 273 -2.64 -8.94 -14.53
C LEU A 273 -1.86 -9.76 -13.49
N GLN A 274 -0.85 -9.16 -12.88
CA GLN A 274 0.04 -9.79 -11.89
C GLN A 274 -0.28 -9.35 -10.47
N SER A 275 -0.70 -8.09 -10.30
CA SER A 275 -0.98 -7.47 -9.01
C SER A 275 -2.33 -6.74 -9.03
N LEU A 276 -3.19 -7.08 -8.09
CA LEU A 276 -4.50 -6.45 -7.89
C LEU A 276 -4.63 -5.98 -6.45
N LEU A 277 -4.85 -4.68 -6.27
CA LEU A 277 -5.10 -4.06 -4.96
C LEU A 277 -6.52 -3.49 -4.94
N ILE A 278 -7.32 -3.93 -3.97
CA ILE A 278 -8.72 -3.54 -3.82
C ILE A 278 -8.93 -3.02 -2.40
N THR A 279 -9.32 -1.76 -2.26
CA THR A 279 -9.45 -1.12 -0.95
C THR A 279 -10.74 -0.31 -0.85
N ASP A 280 -11.62 -0.62 0.10
CA ASP A 280 -12.87 0.13 0.31
C ASP A 280 -13.81 0.06 -0.91
N LEU A 281 -14.17 -1.18 -1.29
CA LEU A 281 -15.21 -1.46 -2.30
C LEU A 281 -16.38 -2.20 -1.62
N PRO A 282 -17.31 -1.47 -0.98
CA PRO A 282 -18.34 -2.04 -0.11
C PRO A 282 -19.33 -2.97 -0.83
N ASN A 283 -19.56 -2.77 -2.13
CA ASN A 283 -20.49 -3.58 -2.92
C ASN A 283 -19.83 -4.60 -3.84
N LEU A 284 -18.50 -4.75 -3.81
CA LEU A 284 -17.81 -5.71 -4.67
C LEU A 284 -18.10 -7.14 -4.19
N GLU A 285 -18.69 -7.94 -5.07
CA GLU A 285 -19.12 -9.32 -4.77
C GLU A 285 -18.12 -10.36 -5.29
N LYS A 286 -17.60 -10.15 -6.51
CA LYS A 286 -16.72 -11.11 -7.21
C LYS A 286 -15.71 -10.37 -8.09
N LEU A 287 -14.57 -11.01 -8.37
CA LEU A 287 -13.60 -10.46 -9.32
C LEU A 287 -14.08 -10.54 -10.78
N SER A 288 -14.84 -11.57 -11.14
CA SER A 288 -15.46 -11.71 -12.47
C SER A 288 -16.93 -12.06 -12.33
N LYS A 289 -17.77 -11.45 -13.16
CA LYS A 289 -19.22 -11.71 -13.23
C LYS A 289 -19.50 -13.16 -13.63
N GLU A 290 -18.73 -13.67 -14.58
CA GLU A 290 -18.86 -15.02 -15.12
C GLU A 290 -17.65 -15.87 -14.71
N LYS A 291 -17.86 -17.15 -14.41
CA LYS A 291 -16.75 -18.03 -14.07
C LYS A 291 -16.07 -18.51 -15.35
N ARG A 292 -14.87 -17.99 -15.65
CA ARG A 292 -14.08 -18.42 -16.80
C ARG A 292 -12.84 -19.20 -16.39
N ARG A 293 -12.29 -19.95 -17.33
CA ARG A 293 -11.13 -20.83 -17.08
C ARG A 293 -9.82 -20.06 -16.92
N MET A 294 -9.67 -18.94 -17.65
CA MET A 294 -8.42 -18.19 -17.78
C MET A 294 -8.43 -16.81 -17.09
N ASP A 295 -9.55 -16.40 -16.50
CA ASP A 295 -9.65 -15.15 -15.75
C ASP A 295 -8.58 -15.10 -14.65
N PHE A 296 -7.81 -14.00 -14.60
CA PHE A 296 -6.75 -13.78 -13.61
C PHE A 296 -5.66 -14.87 -13.60
N SER A 297 -5.38 -15.49 -14.76
CA SER A 297 -4.41 -16.59 -14.89
C SER A 297 -2.95 -16.22 -14.57
N CYS A 298 -2.58 -14.94 -14.59
CA CYS A 298 -1.26 -14.47 -14.14
C CYS A 298 -1.28 -13.76 -12.77
N LEU A 299 -2.42 -13.68 -12.10
CA LEU A 299 -2.55 -12.93 -10.85
C LEU A 299 -1.78 -13.64 -9.74
N SER A 300 -0.69 -13.00 -9.27
CA SER A 300 0.24 -13.55 -8.28
C SER A 300 0.15 -12.87 -6.93
N TYR A 301 -0.25 -11.60 -6.90
CA TYR A 301 -0.41 -10.78 -5.70
C TYR A 301 -1.81 -10.17 -5.63
N LEU A 302 -2.50 -10.37 -4.50
CA LEU A 302 -3.83 -9.82 -4.25
C LEU A 302 -3.87 -9.18 -2.86
N HIS A 303 -4.22 -7.90 -2.81
CA HIS A 303 -4.51 -7.17 -1.58
C HIS A 303 -5.99 -6.82 -1.54
N ILE A 304 -6.66 -7.13 -0.43
CA ILE A 304 -8.07 -6.84 -0.21
C ILE A 304 -8.20 -6.12 1.14
N GLU A 305 -8.71 -4.89 1.13
CA GLU A 305 -9.03 -4.13 2.33
C GLU A 305 -10.49 -3.68 2.29
N LYS A 306 -11.25 -3.87 3.38
CA LYS A 306 -12.62 -3.34 3.56
C LYS A 306 -13.57 -3.68 2.40
N CYS A 307 -13.62 -4.95 1.99
CA CYS A 307 -14.53 -5.46 0.95
C CYS A 307 -15.46 -6.55 1.52
N PRO A 308 -16.56 -6.17 2.20
CA PRO A 308 -17.36 -7.09 3.02
C PRO A 308 -18.15 -8.12 2.22
N LYS A 309 -18.51 -7.83 0.96
CA LYS A 309 -19.30 -8.75 0.10
C LYS A 309 -18.45 -9.65 -0.79
N LEU A 310 -17.13 -9.42 -0.82
CA LEU A 310 -16.25 -10.08 -1.79
C LEU A 310 -16.07 -11.56 -1.42
N THR A 311 -16.19 -12.41 -2.42
CA THR A 311 -15.84 -13.83 -2.36
C THR A 311 -14.84 -14.16 -3.46
N LEU A 312 -13.87 -15.03 -3.19
CA LEU A 312 -12.87 -15.46 -4.17
C LEU A 312 -13.21 -16.85 -4.72
N HIS A 313 -13.03 -17.01 -6.03
CA HIS A 313 -13.21 -18.31 -6.67
C HIS A 313 -12.08 -18.54 -7.67
N CYS A 314 -11.47 -19.73 -7.61
CA CYS A 314 -10.60 -20.30 -8.64
C CYS A 314 -9.44 -19.40 -9.14
N LEU A 315 -8.69 -18.75 -8.24
CA LEU A 315 -7.43 -18.08 -8.60
C LEU A 315 -6.29 -19.10 -8.64
N ARG A 316 -5.86 -19.47 -9.85
CA ARG A 316 -4.92 -20.60 -10.05
C ARG A 316 -3.45 -20.25 -9.83
N SER A 317 -3.10 -18.97 -9.93
CA SER A 317 -1.70 -18.51 -9.91
C SER A 317 -1.34 -17.65 -8.71
N ILE A 318 -2.27 -17.49 -7.76
CA ILE A 318 -2.08 -16.61 -6.61
C ILE A 318 -1.00 -17.16 -5.69
N ARG A 319 -0.02 -16.33 -5.34
CA ARG A 319 1.08 -16.68 -4.44
C ARG A 319 1.00 -15.92 -3.14
N GLU A 320 0.60 -14.65 -3.22
CA GLU A 320 0.56 -13.75 -2.08
C GLU A 320 -0.83 -13.13 -1.92
N LEU A 321 -1.39 -13.26 -0.73
CA LEU A 321 -2.70 -12.72 -0.39
C LEU A 321 -2.62 -11.93 0.92
N ILE A 322 -3.07 -10.69 0.88
CA ILE A 322 -3.24 -9.82 2.05
C ILE A 322 -4.73 -9.48 2.20
N ILE A 323 -5.29 -9.79 3.37
CA ILE A 323 -6.70 -9.51 3.70
C ILE A 323 -6.74 -8.60 4.93
N ARG A 324 -7.36 -7.43 4.80
CA ARG A 324 -7.50 -6.43 5.86
C ARG A 324 -8.98 -6.09 6.12
N GLY A 325 -9.45 -6.34 7.35
CA GLY A 325 -10.81 -5.99 7.78
C GLY A 325 -11.92 -6.44 6.82
N CYS A 326 -12.02 -7.75 6.56
CA CYS A 326 -12.97 -8.34 5.61
C CYS A 326 -13.92 -9.34 6.29
N SER A 327 -14.87 -9.89 5.52
CA SER A 327 -15.91 -10.77 6.05
C SER A 327 -15.45 -12.22 6.21
N GLU A 328 -16.14 -12.96 7.08
CA GLU A 328 -15.97 -14.41 7.23
C GLU A 328 -16.22 -15.16 5.92
N ALA A 329 -17.15 -14.67 5.07
CA ALA A 329 -17.43 -15.24 3.76
C ALA A 329 -16.19 -15.22 2.85
N LEU A 330 -15.41 -14.12 2.84
CA LEU A 330 -14.15 -14.05 2.11
C LEU A 330 -13.15 -15.08 2.66
N LEU A 331 -13.00 -15.14 3.99
CA LEU A 331 -12.07 -16.05 4.65
C LEU A 331 -12.36 -17.51 4.31
N ARG A 332 -13.64 -17.94 4.27
CA ARG A 332 -14.04 -19.30 3.86
C ARG A 332 -13.60 -19.67 2.45
N THR A 333 -13.37 -18.70 1.57
CA THR A 333 -12.93 -18.97 0.19
C THR A 333 -11.42 -19.15 0.05
N VAL A 334 -10.63 -18.79 1.06
CA VAL A 334 -9.15 -18.85 1.04
C VAL A 334 -8.65 -20.29 0.87
N SER A 335 -9.35 -21.27 1.43
CA SER A 335 -9.00 -22.71 1.34
C SER A 335 -9.00 -23.27 -0.10
N ASN A 336 -9.59 -22.55 -1.06
CA ASN A 336 -9.58 -22.92 -2.47
C ASN A 336 -8.32 -22.45 -3.23
N LEU A 337 -7.39 -21.76 -2.56
CA LEU A 337 -6.23 -21.12 -3.17
C LEU A 337 -4.96 -21.98 -3.01
N HIS A 338 -4.94 -23.15 -3.64
CA HIS A 338 -3.91 -24.18 -3.43
C HIS A 338 -2.47 -23.79 -3.80
N THR A 339 -2.27 -22.69 -4.54
CA THR A 339 -0.95 -22.20 -4.97
C THR A 339 -0.36 -21.12 -4.05
N LEU A 340 -1.10 -20.74 -3.01
CA LEU A 340 -0.75 -19.67 -2.09
C LEU A 340 0.48 -20.02 -1.24
N THR A 341 1.53 -19.20 -1.33
CA THR A 341 2.78 -19.35 -0.56
C THR A 341 2.87 -18.38 0.61
N SER A 342 2.19 -17.24 0.56
CA SER A 342 2.15 -16.26 1.65
C SER A 342 0.74 -15.74 1.89
N LEU A 343 0.29 -15.80 3.14
CA LEU A 343 -1.00 -15.29 3.59
C LEU A 343 -0.81 -14.32 4.76
N GLU A 344 -1.35 -13.11 4.63
CA GLU A 344 -1.47 -12.15 5.73
C GLU A 344 -2.94 -11.78 5.94
N ILE A 345 -3.41 -11.96 7.17
CA ILE A 345 -4.76 -11.54 7.59
C ILE A 345 -4.59 -10.53 8.72
N CYS A 346 -5.12 -9.32 8.55
CA CYS A 346 -4.97 -8.25 9.53
C CYS A 346 -6.23 -7.41 9.76
N ASP A 347 -6.31 -6.70 10.90
CA ASP A 347 -7.36 -5.73 11.23
C ASP A 347 -8.79 -6.28 11.12
N ASN A 348 -9.02 -7.52 11.56
CA ASN A 348 -10.33 -8.16 11.56
C ASN A 348 -10.97 -8.12 12.96
N ASP A 349 -11.27 -6.90 13.43
CA ASP A 349 -11.73 -6.61 14.79
C ASP A 349 -13.07 -7.23 15.18
N ASN A 350 -13.87 -7.68 14.21
CA ASN A 350 -15.15 -8.32 14.47
C ASN A 350 -15.07 -9.84 14.57
N LEU A 351 -13.94 -10.45 14.20
CA LEU A 351 -13.79 -11.90 14.15
C LEU A 351 -13.31 -12.44 15.51
N ALA A 352 -14.18 -13.21 16.19
CA ALA A 352 -13.84 -13.87 17.46
C ALA A 352 -13.09 -15.20 17.27
N SER A 353 -13.31 -15.86 16.13
CA SER A 353 -12.69 -17.12 15.73
C SER A 353 -12.61 -17.23 14.21
N PHE A 354 -11.59 -17.92 13.68
CA PHE A 354 -11.51 -18.21 12.26
C PHE A 354 -12.60 -19.20 11.82
N PRO A 355 -13.12 -19.10 10.58
CA PRO A 355 -14.00 -20.12 10.02
C PRO A 355 -13.28 -21.46 9.88
N ASP A 356 -14.04 -22.54 10.08
CA ASP A 356 -13.54 -23.92 10.00
C ASP A 356 -12.88 -24.21 8.65
N GLY A 357 -11.72 -24.85 8.69
CA GLY A 357 -10.98 -25.24 7.49
C GLY A 357 -10.45 -24.08 6.65
N ILE A 358 -10.29 -22.86 7.19
CA ILE A 358 -9.80 -21.69 6.44
C ILE A 358 -8.47 -21.94 5.69
N LEU A 359 -7.54 -22.68 6.31
CA LEU A 359 -6.25 -23.04 5.71
C LEU A 359 -6.21 -24.49 5.21
N GLN A 360 -7.35 -25.18 5.24
CA GLN A 360 -7.43 -26.55 4.74
C GLN A 360 -7.07 -26.55 3.26
N ASN A 361 -6.19 -27.48 2.86
CA ASN A 361 -5.66 -27.64 1.50
C ASN A 361 -4.60 -26.62 1.05
N LEU A 362 -4.08 -25.75 1.93
CA LEU A 362 -2.99 -24.81 1.61
C LEU A 362 -1.60 -25.45 1.81
N THR A 363 -1.35 -26.60 1.17
CA THR A 363 -0.11 -27.37 1.38
C THR A 363 1.16 -26.69 0.88
N THR A 364 1.03 -25.66 0.04
CA THR A 364 2.14 -24.85 -0.49
C THR A 364 2.46 -23.60 0.35
N LEU A 365 1.67 -23.33 1.39
CA LEU A 365 1.82 -22.12 2.22
C LEU A 365 3.13 -22.18 3.00
N GLN A 366 3.97 -21.15 2.85
CA GLN A 366 5.28 -21.00 3.49
C GLN A 366 5.28 -19.94 4.59
N SER A 367 4.46 -18.90 4.46
CA SER A 367 4.38 -17.80 5.42
C SER A 367 2.93 -17.51 5.79
N LEU A 368 2.62 -17.54 7.09
CA LEU A 368 1.35 -17.12 7.65
C LEU A 368 1.54 -15.98 8.65
N ARG A 369 0.85 -14.87 8.42
CA ARG A 369 0.85 -13.70 9.32
C ARG A 369 -0.57 -13.34 9.74
N ILE A 370 -0.80 -13.28 11.05
CA ILE A 370 -2.08 -12.90 11.66
C ILE A 370 -1.82 -11.67 12.52
N LYS A 371 -2.40 -10.52 12.18
CA LYS A 371 -2.07 -9.25 12.86
C LYS A 371 -3.32 -8.48 13.31
N ARG A 372 -3.23 -7.79 14.44
CA ARG A 372 -4.23 -6.81 14.90
C ARG A 372 -5.65 -7.39 14.89
N PHE A 373 -5.88 -8.42 15.71
CA PHE A 373 -7.22 -8.93 16.00
C PHE A 373 -7.60 -8.58 17.43
N SER A 374 -8.53 -7.64 17.60
CA SER A 374 -8.97 -7.20 18.94
C SER A 374 -9.89 -8.18 19.66
N LYS A 375 -10.64 -9.05 18.96
CA LYS A 375 -11.61 -10.00 19.55
C LYS A 375 -11.24 -11.47 19.44
N LEU A 376 -10.18 -11.82 18.71
CA LEU A 376 -9.77 -13.21 18.51
C LEU A 376 -9.32 -13.81 19.85
N GLN A 377 -10.05 -14.81 20.34
CA GLN A 377 -9.76 -15.46 21.62
C GLN A 377 -8.96 -16.76 21.47
N LEU A 378 -9.26 -17.52 20.42
CA LEU A 378 -8.74 -18.87 20.19
C LEU A 378 -8.49 -19.07 18.69
N LEU A 379 -7.47 -19.87 18.37
CA LEU A 379 -7.29 -20.46 17.04
C LEU A 379 -8.03 -21.80 16.98
N GLN A 380 -8.50 -22.20 15.79
CA GLN A 380 -9.11 -23.52 15.61
C GLN A 380 -8.04 -24.63 15.76
N SER A 381 -8.41 -25.76 16.36
CA SER A 381 -7.45 -26.82 16.69
C SER A 381 -6.79 -27.47 15.47
N ASP A 382 -7.46 -27.44 14.33
CA ASP A 382 -7.00 -28.00 13.06
C ASP A 382 -6.41 -26.96 12.10
N MET A 383 -6.33 -25.68 12.52
CA MET A 383 -6.01 -24.56 11.62
C MET A 383 -4.67 -24.71 10.89
N LEU A 384 -3.64 -25.25 11.55
CA LEU A 384 -2.31 -25.43 10.96
C LEU A 384 -1.98 -26.90 10.62
N ILE A 385 -2.91 -27.83 10.91
CA ILE A 385 -2.71 -29.25 10.67
C ILE A 385 -2.61 -29.50 9.16
N GLY A 386 -1.52 -30.16 8.74
CA GLY A 386 -1.28 -30.49 7.33
C GLY A 386 -0.60 -29.40 6.49
N LEU A 387 -0.22 -28.26 7.09
CA LEU A 387 0.59 -27.23 6.42
C LEU A 387 2.08 -27.62 6.37
N SER A 388 2.41 -28.64 5.60
CA SER A 388 3.74 -29.26 5.55
C SER A 388 4.85 -28.35 4.99
N SER A 389 4.51 -27.32 4.23
CA SER A 389 5.48 -26.34 3.68
C SER A 389 5.64 -25.09 4.53
N LEU A 390 4.91 -24.95 5.64
CA LEU A 390 4.90 -23.72 6.43
C LEU A 390 6.26 -23.52 7.11
N GLU A 391 6.94 -22.42 6.80
CA GLU A 391 8.26 -22.07 7.32
C GLU A 391 8.20 -20.94 8.35
N GLY A 392 7.25 -20.02 8.22
CA GLY A 392 7.10 -18.87 9.10
C GLY A 392 5.67 -18.67 9.60
N LEU A 393 5.52 -18.53 10.91
CA LEU A 393 4.29 -18.13 11.59
C LEU A 393 4.54 -16.85 12.38
N SER A 394 3.75 -15.80 12.13
CA SER A 394 3.78 -14.56 12.90
C SER A 394 2.37 -14.19 13.38
N ILE A 395 2.23 -13.96 14.67
CA ILE A 395 1.00 -13.49 15.31
C ILE A 395 1.31 -12.21 16.08
N THR A 396 0.76 -11.08 15.65
CA THR A 396 1.11 -9.76 16.21
C THR A 396 -0.13 -9.00 16.66
N SER A 397 -0.12 -8.44 17.87
CA SER A 397 -1.20 -7.60 18.40
C SER A 397 -2.58 -8.28 18.40
N CYS A 398 -2.65 -9.57 18.73
CA CYS A 398 -3.90 -10.30 18.96
C CYS A 398 -4.25 -10.25 20.46
N LEU A 399 -4.87 -9.16 20.89
CA LEU A 399 -4.95 -8.75 22.31
C LEU A 399 -5.75 -9.71 23.22
N MET A 400 -6.68 -10.47 22.64
CA MET A 400 -7.55 -11.39 23.37
C MET A 400 -7.14 -12.86 23.24
N LEU A 401 -6.09 -13.17 22.46
CA LEU A 401 -5.65 -14.54 22.22
C LEU A 401 -5.00 -15.09 23.50
N GLU A 402 -5.59 -16.14 24.07
CA GLU A 402 -5.11 -16.69 25.33
C GLU A 402 -4.10 -17.81 25.16
N CYS A 403 -4.40 -18.83 24.35
CA CYS A 403 -3.54 -20.00 24.22
C CYS A 403 -3.59 -20.57 22.80
N PHE A 404 -2.56 -21.32 22.44
CA PHE A 404 -2.65 -22.23 21.30
C PHE A 404 -3.40 -23.53 21.65
N PRO A 405 -4.20 -24.08 20.72
CA PRO A 405 -4.74 -25.43 20.85
C PRO A 405 -3.65 -26.48 21.04
N VAL A 406 -3.99 -27.57 21.75
CA VAL A 406 -3.04 -28.60 22.21
C VAL A 406 -2.26 -29.28 21.07
N GLU A 407 -2.87 -29.46 19.90
CA GLU A 407 -2.27 -30.17 18.75
C GLU A 407 -2.05 -29.29 17.51
N ILE A 408 -2.04 -27.95 17.66
CA ILE A 408 -2.03 -27.05 16.49
C ILE A 408 -0.82 -27.24 15.56
N PHE A 409 0.35 -27.64 16.09
CA PHE A 409 1.59 -27.77 15.31
C PHE A 409 1.80 -29.17 14.73
N ARG A 410 0.83 -30.08 14.90
CA ARG A 410 0.94 -31.45 14.44
C ARG A 410 1.08 -31.47 12.92
N GLY A 411 2.22 -31.98 12.43
CA GLY A 411 2.52 -32.05 11.00
C GLY A 411 3.22 -30.82 10.41
N SER A 412 3.51 -29.78 11.21
CA SER A 412 4.20 -28.56 10.77
C SER A 412 5.74 -28.69 10.87
N TYR A 413 6.29 -29.76 10.29
CA TYR A 413 7.71 -30.11 10.44
C TYR A 413 8.69 -29.14 9.76
N SER A 414 8.23 -28.30 8.84
CA SER A 414 9.06 -27.34 8.09
C SER A 414 9.16 -25.97 8.78
N LEU A 415 8.50 -25.78 9.92
CA LEU A 415 8.38 -24.48 10.56
C LEU A 415 9.73 -24.06 11.17
N LYS A 416 10.30 -22.99 10.64
CA LYS A 416 11.63 -22.45 11.01
C LYS A 416 11.52 -21.23 11.93
N MET A 417 10.44 -20.47 11.82
CA MET A 417 10.26 -19.23 12.57
C MET A 417 8.87 -19.14 13.16
N ILE A 418 8.81 -18.87 14.47
CA ILE A 418 7.61 -18.43 15.16
C ILE A 418 7.90 -17.07 15.80
N SER A 419 7.05 -16.08 15.50
CA SER A 419 7.02 -14.80 16.22
C SER A 419 5.63 -14.55 16.79
N ILE A 420 5.54 -14.32 18.11
CA ILE A 420 4.33 -13.86 18.78
C ILE A 420 4.66 -12.53 19.46
N GLU A 421 4.00 -11.47 19.02
CA GLU A 421 4.33 -10.10 19.41
C GLU A 421 3.08 -9.40 19.92
N ASP A 422 3.20 -8.66 21.03
CA ASP A 422 2.15 -7.80 21.59
C ASP A 422 0.80 -8.51 21.83
N CYS A 423 0.84 -9.81 22.15
CA CYS A 423 -0.34 -10.61 22.50
C CYS A 423 -0.51 -10.63 24.02
N ILE A 424 -1.14 -9.58 24.55
CA ILE A 424 -1.09 -9.27 25.99
C ILE A 424 -1.74 -10.32 26.91
N LYS A 425 -2.71 -11.09 26.42
CA LYS A 425 -3.39 -12.16 27.17
C LYS A 425 -2.83 -13.56 26.92
N PHE A 426 -1.75 -13.67 26.15
CA PHE A 426 -1.21 -14.97 25.75
C PHE A 426 -0.51 -15.66 26.95
N LYS A 427 -1.08 -16.78 27.41
CA LYS A 427 -0.70 -17.52 28.62
C LYS A 427 0.17 -18.73 28.36
N SER A 428 -0.07 -19.47 27.27
CA SER A 428 0.66 -20.72 27.00
C SER A 428 0.75 -21.08 25.53
N LEU A 429 1.87 -21.74 25.19
CA LEU A 429 2.08 -22.40 23.90
C LEU A 429 1.42 -23.79 23.90
N SER A 430 1.36 -24.41 22.72
CA SER A 430 0.77 -25.73 22.49
C SER A 430 1.59 -26.87 23.11
N ALA A 431 0.96 -27.99 23.50
CA ALA A 431 1.68 -29.18 23.94
C ALA A 431 2.44 -29.85 22.78
N SER A 432 1.96 -29.69 21.54
CA SER A 432 2.64 -30.14 20.31
C SER A 432 3.88 -29.31 19.92
N PHE A 433 4.33 -28.38 20.77
CA PHE A 433 5.50 -27.53 20.46
C PHE A 433 6.80 -28.32 20.31
N GLY A 434 6.93 -29.45 21.01
CA GLY A 434 8.07 -30.36 20.87
C GLY A 434 8.20 -31.02 19.49
N ASP A 435 7.16 -30.97 18.66
CA ASP A 435 7.19 -31.52 17.30
C ASP A 435 7.98 -30.63 16.31
N LEU A 436 8.26 -29.37 16.70
CA LEU A 436 8.88 -28.34 15.87
C LEU A 436 10.40 -28.50 15.76
N THR A 437 10.87 -29.68 15.40
CA THR A 437 12.31 -30.03 15.36
C THR A 437 13.15 -29.19 14.40
N ALA A 438 12.53 -28.59 13.37
CA ALA A 438 13.19 -27.68 12.42
C ALA A 438 13.18 -26.20 12.84
N LEU A 439 12.59 -25.86 14.00
CA LEU A 439 12.47 -24.48 14.47
C LEU A 439 13.87 -23.89 14.71
N VAL A 440 14.15 -22.75 14.06
CA VAL A 440 15.43 -22.04 14.13
C VAL A 440 15.32 -20.79 15.00
N SER A 441 14.18 -20.10 14.94
CA SER A 441 13.95 -18.85 15.65
C SER A 441 12.59 -18.84 16.36
N LEU A 442 12.61 -18.54 17.65
CA LEU A 442 11.42 -18.29 18.46
C LEU A 442 11.49 -16.88 19.05
N GLN A 443 10.44 -16.09 18.81
CA GLN A 443 10.31 -14.74 19.39
C GLN A 443 8.97 -14.63 20.12
N LEU A 444 9.01 -14.27 21.40
CA LEU A 444 7.85 -13.95 22.23
C LEU A 444 8.08 -12.56 22.84
N ILE A 445 7.44 -11.55 22.27
CA ILE A 445 7.67 -10.12 22.59
C ILE A 445 6.35 -9.52 23.06
N GLY A 446 6.35 -8.71 24.10
CA GLY A 446 5.14 -8.06 24.61
C GLY A 446 4.04 -9.03 25.05
N CYS A 447 4.40 -10.21 25.58
CA CYS A 447 3.48 -11.25 26.07
C CYS A 447 3.59 -11.44 27.60
N PRO A 448 3.09 -10.49 28.42
CA PRO A 448 3.29 -10.49 29.87
C PRO A 448 2.54 -11.62 30.61
N GLU A 449 1.43 -12.12 30.07
CA GLU A 449 0.64 -13.17 30.73
C GLU A 449 1.20 -14.59 30.54
N LEU A 450 2.29 -14.76 29.80
CA LEU A 450 2.90 -16.07 29.56
C LEU A 450 3.33 -16.71 30.90
N GLU A 451 2.79 -17.88 31.23
CA GLU A 451 2.99 -18.50 32.55
C GLU A 451 4.09 -19.57 32.53
N ALA A 452 4.14 -20.38 31.47
CA ALA A 452 5.09 -21.47 31.32
C ALA A 452 5.31 -21.83 29.84
N PHE A 453 6.44 -22.49 29.57
CA PHE A 453 6.67 -23.17 28.31
C PHE A 453 6.15 -24.62 28.36
N PRO A 454 5.79 -25.19 27.21
CA PRO A 454 5.34 -26.57 27.10
C PRO A 454 6.53 -27.54 27.26
N ASN A 455 6.21 -28.79 27.60
CA ASN A 455 7.18 -29.88 27.60
C ASN A 455 7.70 -30.15 26.18
N GLY A 456 8.89 -30.73 26.05
CA GLY A 456 9.48 -31.07 24.75
C GLY A 456 10.28 -29.92 24.12
N LEU A 457 10.57 -28.84 24.85
CA LEU A 457 11.51 -27.80 24.41
C LEU A 457 12.91 -28.38 24.09
N ASP A 458 13.32 -29.39 24.84
CA ASP A 458 14.54 -30.17 24.64
C ASP A 458 14.61 -30.87 23.27
N ASN A 459 13.46 -31.09 22.60
CA ASN A 459 13.41 -31.64 21.25
C ASN A 459 13.77 -30.63 20.15
N LEU A 460 13.86 -29.33 20.47
CA LEU A 460 14.12 -28.26 19.50
C LEU A 460 15.60 -28.18 19.12
N SER A 461 16.13 -29.27 18.58
CA SER A 461 17.54 -29.45 18.24
C SER A 461 18.10 -28.42 17.26
N CYS A 462 17.27 -27.80 16.42
CA CYS A 462 17.67 -26.77 15.46
C CYS A 462 17.55 -25.32 15.97
N LEU A 463 17.07 -25.09 17.20
CA LEU A 463 16.80 -23.75 17.68
C LEU A 463 18.10 -22.98 17.89
N LYS A 464 18.29 -21.90 17.12
CA LYS A 464 19.50 -21.05 17.15
C LYS A 464 19.25 -19.71 17.83
N SER A 465 18.03 -19.18 17.74
CA SER A 465 17.66 -17.87 18.25
C SER A 465 16.43 -17.95 19.14
N LEU A 466 16.53 -17.45 20.37
CA LEU A 466 15.43 -17.27 21.30
C LEU A 466 15.37 -15.82 21.77
N MET A 467 14.27 -15.13 21.48
CA MET A 467 14.01 -13.78 21.96
C MET A 467 12.77 -13.76 22.85
N LEU A 468 12.94 -13.28 24.08
CA LEU A 468 11.88 -13.12 25.06
C LEU A 468 11.92 -11.67 25.56
N SER A 469 10.85 -10.91 25.32
CA SER A 469 10.79 -9.52 25.76
C SER A 469 9.45 -9.22 26.42
N GLY A 470 9.48 -8.70 27.64
CA GLY A 470 8.29 -8.19 28.33
C GLY A 470 7.82 -6.82 27.81
N TYR A 471 8.66 -6.12 27.04
CA TYR A 471 8.31 -4.84 26.46
C TYR A 471 7.53 -5.00 25.17
N SER A 472 6.51 -4.17 25.02
CA SER A 472 5.76 -4.07 23.78
C SER A 472 6.61 -3.44 22.68
N THR A 473 6.51 -3.99 21.47
CA THR A 473 7.05 -3.38 20.24
C THR A 473 6.07 -2.41 19.59
N TYR A 474 4.81 -2.43 20.02
CA TYR A 474 3.76 -1.55 19.55
C TYR A 474 3.98 -0.12 20.05
N ARG A 475 4.46 0.75 19.15
CA ARG A 475 4.42 2.20 19.33
C ARG A 475 3.34 2.73 18.38
N ASP A 476 2.14 3.03 18.88
CA ASP A 476 1.18 3.81 18.10
C ASP A 476 0.43 4.88 18.92
N ASP A 477 0.07 5.91 18.20
CA ASP A 477 -0.20 7.31 18.52
C ASP A 477 -1.53 7.63 19.24
N GLY A 478 -1.59 7.35 20.54
CA GLY A 478 -2.55 8.06 21.41
C GLY A 478 -3.64 7.20 22.05
N SER A 479 -3.43 5.90 22.19
CA SER A 479 -4.10 5.14 23.26
C SER A 479 -3.24 5.16 24.52
N GLN A 480 -3.91 5.32 25.66
CA GLN A 480 -3.33 5.58 26.97
C GLN A 480 -2.22 4.56 27.31
N ASN A 481 -1.15 5.05 27.94
CA ASN A 481 -0.15 4.24 28.63
C ASN A 481 -0.84 3.31 29.65
N LEU A 482 -1.32 2.16 29.20
CA LEU A 482 -1.59 1.02 30.06
C LEU A 482 -0.20 0.57 30.52
N GLY A 483 0.12 0.80 31.79
CA GLY A 483 1.41 0.43 32.37
C GLY A 483 1.78 -1.00 31.97
N VAL A 484 3.03 -1.20 31.55
CA VAL A 484 3.51 -2.51 31.07
C VAL A 484 3.24 -3.54 32.16
N PRO A 485 2.33 -4.52 31.95
CA PRO A 485 2.02 -5.51 32.96
C PRO A 485 3.29 -6.28 33.31
N HIS A 486 3.48 -6.57 34.60
CA HIS A 486 4.62 -7.39 35.02
C HIS A 486 4.51 -8.77 34.38
N PRO A 487 5.57 -9.29 33.75
CA PRO A 487 5.53 -10.62 33.16
C PRO A 487 5.35 -11.70 34.24
N LYS A 488 4.40 -12.62 34.01
CA LYS A 488 4.09 -13.77 34.88
C LYS A 488 5.13 -14.88 34.82
N LEU A 489 5.87 -14.98 33.71
CA LEU A 489 6.94 -15.96 33.55
C LEU A 489 8.07 -15.63 34.54
N THR A 490 8.14 -16.37 35.64
CA THR A 490 9.13 -16.14 36.73
C THR A 490 10.39 -16.99 36.61
N THR A 491 10.31 -18.11 35.89
CA THR A 491 11.42 -19.04 35.69
C THR A 491 11.48 -19.48 34.24
N LEU A 492 12.70 -19.72 33.76
CA LEU A 492 12.91 -20.35 32.46
C LEU A 492 12.99 -21.87 32.60
N PRO A 493 12.52 -22.63 31.59
CA PRO A 493 12.65 -24.09 31.57
C PRO A 493 14.11 -24.52 31.58
N GLU A 494 14.47 -25.48 32.43
CA GLU A 494 15.81 -26.08 32.48
C GLU A 494 16.23 -26.67 31.11
N ALA A 495 15.27 -27.15 30.33
CA ALA A 495 15.48 -27.64 28.96
C ALA A 495 16.23 -26.64 28.06
N LEU A 496 16.11 -25.33 28.29
CA LEU A 496 16.85 -24.32 27.52
C LEU A 496 18.37 -24.42 27.69
N GLN A 497 18.85 -24.97 28.82
CA GLN A 497 20.28 -25.21 29.07
C GLN A 497 20.85 -26.35 28.21
N HIS A 498 19.97 -27.25 27.74
CA HIS A 498 20.35 -28.47 27.02
C HIS A 498 20.16 -28.36 25.51
N LEU A 499 19.77 -27.18 25.00
CA LEU A 499 19.58 -26.95 23.57
C LEU A 499 20.94 -26.90 22.84
N PRO A 500 21.24 -27.87 21.95
CA PRO A 500 22.58 -28.04 21.40
C PRO A 500 22.96 -26.95 20.39
N SER A 501 21.98 -26.34 19.72
CA SER A 501 22.21 -25.39 18.61
C SER A 501 22.00 -23.93 19.00
N LEU A 502 21.68 -23.63 20.26
CA LEU A 502 21.30 -22.29 20.66
C LEU A 502 22.51 -21.33 20.64
N GLN A 503 22.47 -20.34 19.76
CA GLN A 503 23.56 -19.38 19.52
C GLN A 503 23.24 -18.00 20.09
N HIS A 504 21.98 -17.59 20.00
CA HIS A 504 21.52 -16.27 20.40
C HIS A 504 20.35 -16.40 21.36
N MET A 505 20.52 -15.89 22.57
CA MET A 505 19.45 -15.79 23.57
C MET A 505 19.38 -14.34 24.03
N SER A 506 18.20 -13.73 23.88
CA SER A 506 17.96 -12.33 24.17
C SER A 506 16.73 -12.22 25.06
N ILE A 507 16.91 -11.73 26.28
CA ILE A 507 15.87 -11.66 27.31
C ILE A 507 15.81 -10.23 27.86
N TRP A 508 14.65 -9.57 27.72
CA TRP A 508 14.47 -8.18 28.15
C TRP A 508 13.16 -7.99 28.91
N GLY A 509 13.13 -7.02 29.83
CA GLY A 509 11.88 -6.62 30.52
C GLY A 509 11.29 -7.65 31.48
N LEU A 510 12.06 -8.66 31.87
CA LEU A 510 11.70 -9.73 32.81
C LEU A 510 12.41 -9.49 34.15
N ASN A 511 11.95 -8.49 34.90
CA ASN A 511 12.68 -7.92 36.05
C ASN A 511 12.82 -8.83 37.29
N HIS A 512 12.39 -10.11 37.23
CA HIS A 512 12.34 -11.02 38.38
C HIS A 512 12.83 -12.44 38.11
N TRP A 513 13.52 -12.71 37.00
CA TRP A 513 14.11 -14.03 36.81
C TRP A 513 15.20 -14.28 37.84
N ARG A 514 14.96 -15.27 38.72
CA ARG A 514 16.06 -15.90 39.47
C ARG A 514 16.99 -16.50 38.42
N SER A 515 18.25 -16.09 38.46
CA SER A 515 19.24 -16.46 37.46
C SER A 515 19.22 -17.97 37.22
N ILE A 516 19.13 -18.38 35.95
CA ILE A 516 19.67 -19.67 35.57
C ILE A 516 21.17 -19.58 35.85
N GLU A 517 21.63 -20.24 36.92
CA GLU A 517 23.06 -20.48 37.12
C GLU A 517 23.55 -21.34 35.94
N LYS A 518 24.22 -20.70 34.98
CA LYS A 518 25.13 -21.43 34.10
C LYS A 518 26.17 -22.08 35.00
N ARG A 519 26.13 -23.40 35.18
CA ARG A 519 27.33 -24.10 35.62
C ARG A 519 28.35 -24.00 34.49
N ASP A 520 29.48 -23.42 34.82
CA ASP A 520 30.61 -23.18 33.95
C ASP A 520 30.99 -24.42 33.12
N GLY A 521 31.06 -24.23 31.80
CA GLY A 521 31.74 -25.09 30.85
C GLY A 521 32.68 -24.22 30.00
N PRO A 522 33.87 -24.71 29.63
CA PRO A 522 35.11 -23.96 29.73
C PRO A 522 35.17 -22.79 28.75
N THR A 523 35.58 -21.65 29.29
CA THR A 523 36.09 -20.51 28.54
C THR A 523 37.31 -20.93 27.72
N HIS A 524 37.15 -21.09 26.41
CA HIS A 524 38.28 -20.96 25.50
C HIS A 524 38.33 -19.54 24.98
N HIS A 525 39.21 -18.76 25.61
CA HIS A 525 39.76 -17.53 25.08
C HIS A 525 40.55 -17.82 23.81
N SER A 526 40.14 -17.21 22.70
CA SER A 526 40.93 -16.43 21.72
C SER A 526 40.25 -16.45 20.36
#